data_AF-A0A5F0K1L6-F1
#
_entry.id   AF-A0A5F0K1L6-F1
#
_cell.length_a   1.000
_cell.length_b   1.000
_cell.length_c   1.000
_cell.angle_alpha   90.00
_cell.angle_beta   90.00
_cell.angle_gamma   90.00
#
_symmetry.space_group_name_H-M   'P 1'
#
loop_
_entity.id
_entity.type
_entity.pdbx_description
1 polymer ?
#
loop_
_entity_poly.entity_id
_entity_poly.type
_entity_poly.pdbx_seq_one_letter_code
_entity_poly.pdbx_strand_id
1 'polypeptide(L)'
;MNHSPLPLLGFVAWSGTGKTTLLERLIPRLVARGLRLGVLKHTHHAFDIDQPGKDSHRLRQAGAVQVMAASSLRHALIRETPEEEPSLEALLARFDASALDLLLIEGFKHRHFPKVELHRAAIGRPLLFPDDPDIVALVSDAPQATTLPRFGFDDLEAIADFICARLPSREPRQAPPPLRLCARLLAAVANPAGQTSLPGVLSQDETGLLLVRPVDEGRESANCRIELAPGHTALPPGERVMVRLPAEGSA
;
A
#
# COMPACT_ATOMS: atom_id res chain seq x y z
N MET A 1 -4.15 -4.68 23.38
CA MET A 1 -3.82 -5.27 22.06
C MET A 1 -2.34 -5.03 21.83
N ASN A 2 -1.51 -6.07 21.84
CA ASN A 2 -0.08 -5.93 21.55
C ASN A 2 0.08 -5.68 20.06
N HIS A 3 0.13 -4.41 19.64
CA HIS A 3 0.57 -4.10 18.29
C HIS A 3 2.07 -4.39 18.22
N SER A 4 2.45 -5.36 17.39
CA SER A 4 3.84 -5.48 16.94
C SER A 4 4.29 -4.11 16.41
N PRO A 5 5.49 -3.62 16.75
CA PRO A 5 5.96 -2.33 16.27
C PRO A 5 5.96 -2.29 14.74
N LEU A 6 5.62 -1.11 14.18
CA LEU A 6 5.62 -0.88 12.73
C LEU A 6 6.97 -1.33 12.14
N PRO A 7 6.99 -2.27 11.18
CA PRO A 7 8.24 -2.72 10.57
C PRO A 7 9.02 -1.54 9.95
N LEU A 8 10.33 -1.51 10.16
CA LEU A 8 11.25 -0.49 9.65
C LEU A 8 12.26 -1.13 8.69
N LEU A 9 12.56 -0.44 7.59
CA LEU A 9 13.67 -0.81 6.71
C LEU A 9 14.39 0.44 6.19
N GLY A 10 15.69 0.50 6.45
CA GLY A 10 16.57 1.55 5.97
C GLY A 10 17.10 1.31 4.57
N PHE A 11 17.39 2.39 3.86
CA PHE A 11 18.20 2.43 2.66
C PHE A 11 19.36 3.40 2.89
N VAL A 12 20.57 2.83 3.00
CA VAL A 12 21.79 3.58 3.32
C VAL A 12 22.79 3.49 2.18
N ALA A 13 23.52 4.58 1.96
CA ALA A 13 24.53 4.70 0.91
C ALA A 13 25.29 6.00 1.10
N TRP A 14 26.45 6.11 0.48
CA TRP A 14 27.10 7.40 0.25
C TRP A 14 26.24 8.32 -0.65
N SER A 15 26.55 9.61 -0.63
CA SER A 15 25.87 10.58 -1.51
C SER A 15 26.19 10.25 -2.98
N GLY A 16 25.22 10.43 -3.87
CA GLY A 16 25.38 10.13 -5.30
C GLY A 16 25.16 8.67 -5.71
N THR A 17 24.99 7.73 -4.78
CA THR A 17 24.78 6.30 -5.13
C THR A 17 23.42 6.01 -5.80
N GLY A 18 22.46 6.94 -5.73
CA GLY A 18 21.13 6.76 -6.35
C GLY A 18 20.06 6.15 -5.43
N LYS A 19 20.12 6.42 -4.11
CA LYS A 19 19.12 5.97 -3.14
C LYS A 19 17.70 6.39 -3.50
N THR A 20 17.49 7.69 -3.68
CA THR A 20 16.17 8.24 -4.04
C THR A 20 15.66 7.64 -5.34
N THR A 21 16.53 7.49 -6.36
CA THR A 21 16.18 6.86 -7.65
C THR A 21 15.77 5.39 -7.49
N LEU A 22 16.44 4.61 -6.64
CA LEU A 22 16.03 3.23 -6.36
C LEU A 22 14.66 3.22 -5.67
N LEU A 23 14.47 4.06 -4.66
CA LEU A 23 13.21 4.13 -3.89
C LEU A 23 12.02 4.56 -4.75
N GLU A 24 12.18 5.56 -5.62
CA GLU A 24 11.15 5.99 -6.57
C GLU A 24 10.69 4.86 -7.49
N ARG A 25 11.62 3.98 -7.90
CA ARG A 25 11.30 2.81 -8.72
C ARG A 25 10.71 1.66 -7.87
N LEU A 26 11.16 1.48 -6.64
CA LEU A 26 10.78 0.37 -5.79
C LEU A 26 9.41 0.55 -5.12
N ILE A 27 9.08 1.77 -4.68
CA ILE A 27 7.83 2.09 -3.97
C ILE A 27 6.58 1.63 -4.76
N PRO A 28 6.43 1.92 -6.06
CA PRO A 28 5.28 1.45 -6.83
C PRO A 28 5.11 -0.07 -6.83
N ARG A 29 6.21 -0.84 -6.78
CA ARG A 29 6.21 -2.31 -6.79
C ARG A 29 5.80 -2.90 -5.45
N LEU A 30 6.19 -2.25 -4.36
CA LEU A 30 5.73 -2.58 -3.02
C LEU A 30 4.26 -2.22 -2.82
N VAL A 31 3.81 -1.08 -3.35
CA VAL A 31 2.39 -0.69 -3.34
C VAL A 31 1.55 -1.66 -4.18
N ALA A 32 2.04 -2.11 -5.34
CA ALA A 32 1.36 -3.11 -6.17
C ALA A 32 1.21 -4.47 -5.45
N ARG A 33 2.10 -4.78 -4.49
CA ARG A 33 1.99 -5.94 -3.59
C ARG A 33 1.05 -5.69 -2.38
N GLY A 34 0.31 -4.58 -2.39
CA GLY A 34 -0.68 -4.24 -1.36
C GLY A 34 -0.12 -3.57 -0.10
N LEU A 35 1.14 -3.10 -0.11
CA LEU A 35 1.73 -2.43 1.04
C LEU A 35 1.38 -0.93 1.10
N ARG A 36 0.93 -0.47 2.26
CA ARG A 36 0.83 0.96 2.64
C ARG A 36 2.13 1.42 3.25
N LEU A 37 2.90 2.18 2.49
CA LEU A 37 4.22 2.61 2.91
C LEU A 37 4.19 3.98 3.55
N GLY A 38 4.96 4.14 4.63
CA GLY A 38 5.46 5.45 5.02
C GLY A 38 6.90 5.59 4.54
N VAL A 39 7.35 6.83 4.34
CA VAL A 39 8.74 7.15 4.04
C VAL A 39 9.21 8.23 5.00
N LEU A 40 10.27 7.95 5.72
CA LEU A 40 11.04 8.94 6.47
C LEU A 40 12.31 9.23 5.68
N LYS A 41 12.53 10.50 5.34
CA LYS A 41 13.76 10.95 4.69
C LYS A 41 14.53 11.86 5.64
N HIS A 42 15.79 11.53 5.87
CA HIS A 42 16.70 12.30 6.71
C HIS A 42 17.72 13.05 5.85
N THR A 43 17.89 14.35 6.11
CA THR A 43 18.85 15.23 5.44
C THR A 43 19.65 15.99 6.48
N HIS A 44 20.96 16.16 6.24
CA HIS A 44 21.82 16.98 7.08
C HIS A 44 21.82 18.46 6.68
N HIS A 45 21.09 18.82 5.63
CA HIS A 45 20.94 20.19 5.17
C HIS A 45 19.58 20.75 5.59
N ALA A 46 19.56 22.02 5.98
CA ALA A 46 18.32 22.76 6.14
C ALA A 46 17.48 22.67 4.87
N PHE A 47 16.17 22.48 5.04
CA PHE A 47 15.22 22.36 3.94
C PHE A 47 13.93 23.11 4.31
N ASP A 48 13.22 23.58 3.29
CA ASP A 48 11.85 24.05 3.44
C ASP A 48 11.00 23.40 2.36
N ILE A 49 9.86 22.85 2.77
CA ILE A 49 8.86 22.26 1.86
C ILE A 49 7.70 23.22 1.58
N ASP A 50 7.63 24.32 2.34
CA ASP A 50 6.62 25.36 2.18
C ASP A 50 7.04 26.37 1.12
N GLN A 51 6.10 27.21 0.67
CA GLN A 51 6.36 28.24 -0.33
C GLN A 51 6.56 29.60 0.36
N PRO A 52 7.74 30.22 0.23
CA PRO A 52 7.99 31.56 0.77
C PRO A 52 6.92 32.57 0.36
N GLY A 53 6.42 33.32 1.36
CA GLY A 53 5.41 34.36 1.16
C GLY A 53 3.94 33.89 1.14
N LYS A 54 3.67 32.57 1.11
CA LYS A 54 2.32 32.03 1.30
C LYS A 54 1.89 32.05 2.78
N ASP A 55 0.61 31.85 3.03
CA ASP A 55 0.01 32.03 4.35
C ASP A 55 0.62 31.09 5.40
N SER A 56 0.78 29.79 5.10
CA SER A 56 1.43 28.83 5.99
C SER A 56 2.85 29.23 6.35
N HIS A 57 3.65 29.66 5.36
CA HIS A 57 5.01 30.13 5.57
C HIS A 57 5.02 31.40 6.44
N ARG A 58 4.15 32.38 6.15
CA ARG A 58 4.06 33.63 6.93
C ARG A 58 3.66 33.35 8.38
N LEU A 59 2.77 32.39 8.63
CA LEU A 59 2.40 31.98 10.00
C LEU A 59 3.58 31.35 10.75
N ARG A 60 4.38 30.50 10.09
CA ARG A 60 5.62 29.95 10.67
C ARG A 60 6.62 31.05 11.01
N GLN A 61 6.89 31.96 10.07
CA GLN A 61 7.79 33.10 10.28
C GLN A 61 7.29 34.09 11.36
N ALA A 62 5.99 34.13 11.60
CA ALA A 62 5.40 34.91 12.70
C ALA A 62 5.59 34.25 14.09
N GLY A 63 6.14 33.04 14.15
CA GLY A 63 6.47 32.34 15.40
C GLY A 63 5.60 31.12 15.70
N ALA A 64 4.74 30.68 14.78
CA ALA A 64 3.98 29.45 14.97
C ALA A 64 4.92 28.22 14.93
N VAL A 65 5.08 27.56 16.08
CA VAL A 65 5.93 26.35 16.21
C VAL A 65 5.39 25.17 15.40
N GLN A 66 4.06 25.13 15.19
CA GLN A 66 3.41 24.12 14.35
C GLN A 66 2.37 24.78 13.45
N VAL A 67 2.41 24.44 12.16
CA VAL A 67 1.44 24.89 11.17
C VAL A 67 0.99 23.69 10.35
N MET A 68 -0.34 23.51 10.24
CA MET A 68 -0.95 22.48 9.40
C MET A 68 -1.69 23.13 8.24
N ALA A 69 -1.30 22.80 7.01
CA ALA A 69 -2.05 23.11 5.81
C ALA A 69 -2.88 21.87 5.42
N ALA A 70 -4.19 22.02 5.24
CA ALA A 70 -5.10 20.91 4.98
C ALA A 70 -6.07 21.20 3.83
N SER A 71 -6.49 20.13 3.15
CA SER A 71 -7.47 20.12 2.06
C SER A 71 -8.27 18.83 2.12
N SER A 72 -9.28 18.68 1.25
CA SER A 72 -10.05 17.43 1.12
C SER A 72 -9.23 16.23 0.67
N LEU A 73 -8.06 16.45 0.05
CA LEU A 73 -7.23 15.38 -0.52
C LEU A 73 -6.05 14.99 0.38
N ARG A 74 -5.53 15.92 1.19
CA ARG A 74 -4.32 15.74 2.01
C ARG A 74 -4.12 16.89 2.99
N HIS A 75 -3.24 16.65 3.96
CA HIS A 75 -2.69 17.67 4.85
C HIS A 75 -1.16 17.56 4.92
N ALA A 76 -0.53 18.64 5.32
CA ALA A 76 0.90 18.72 5.64
C ALA A 76 1.06 19.43 6.98
N LEU A 77 1.80 18.82 7.90
CA LEU A 77 2.17 19.41 9.18
C LEU A 77 3.65 19.77 9.13
N ILE A 78 3.95 21.03 9.42
CA ILE A 78 5.33 21.50 9.59
C ILE A 78 5.51 21.87 11.07
N ARG A 79 6.60 21.39 11.66
CA ARG A 79 6.99 21.68 13.04
C ARG A 79 8.41 22.24 13.05
N GLU A 80 8.55 23.44 13.61
CA GLU A 80 9.86 24.04 13.85
C GLU A 80 10.58 23.32 14.99
N THR A 81 11.89 23.08 14.83
CA THR A 81 12.77 22.44 15.83
C THR A 81 14.10 23.21 15.93
N PRO A 82 14.07 24.51 16.28
CA PRO A 82 15.26 25.37 16.22
C PRO A 82 16.30 25.05 17.30
N GLU A 83 15.91 24.39 18.39
CA GLU A 83 16.76 24.09 19.53
C GLU A 83 17.55 22.79 19.35
N GLU A 84 16.90 21.73 18.85
CA GLU A 84 17.52 20.42 18.71
C GLU A 84 16.81 19.58 17.64
N GLU A 85 17.61 18.80 16.90
CA GLU A 85 17.09 17.81 15.96
C GLU A 85 16.34 16.68 16.71
N PRO A 86 15.10 16.35 16.33
CA PRO A 86 14.33 15.31 17.01
C PRO A 86 15.00 13.94 16.86
N SER A 87 14.90 13.12 17.92
CA SER A 87 15.37 11.74 17.87
C SER A 87 14.61 10.93 16.82
N LEU A 88 15.20 9.81 16.37
CA LEU A 88 14.55 8.91 15.43
C LEU A 88 13.20 8.43 15.99
N GLU A 89 13.16 8.03 17.26
CA GLU A 89 11.97 7.56 17.95
C GLU A 89 10.86 8.64 17.97
N ALA A 90 11.25 9.90 18.21
CA ALA A 90 10.32 11.02 18.20
C ALA A 90 9.71 11.28 16.80
N LEU A 91 10.51 11.08 15.75
CA LEU A 91 10.05 11.16 14.35
C LEU A 91 9.16 9.97 13.98
N LEU A 92 9.54 8.75 14.37
CA LEU A 92 8.75 7.53 14.16
C LEU A 92 7.37 7.63 14.79
N ALA A 93 7.28 8.22 15.98
CA ALA A 93 6.01 8.44 16.69
C ALA A 93 5.05 9.42 15.98
N ARG A 94 5.47 10.10 14.91
CA ARG A 94 4.60 10.96 14.09
C ARG A 94 3.85 10.21 13.00
N PHE A 95 4.23 8.97 12.70
CA PHE A 95 3.54 8.15 11.73
C PHE A 95 2.36 7.43 12.37
N ASP A 96 1.23 7.37 11.65
CA ASP A 96 0.10 6.53 12.02
C ASP A 96 0.43 5.06 11.69
N ALA A 97 0.92 4.34 12.71
CA ALA A 97 1.27 2.93 12.57
C ALA A 97 0.07 2.03 12.21
N SER A 98 -1.17 2.46 12.45
CA SER A 98 -2.37 1.70 12.05
C SER A 98 -2.68 1.85 10.55
N ALA A 99 -2.28 2.97 9.97
CA ALA A 99 -2.40 3.28 8.55
C ALA A 99 -1.25 2.73 7.71
N LEU A 100 -0.19 2.21 8.34
CA LEU A 100 1.02 1.78 7.66
C LEU A 100 1.36 0.32 7.88
N ASP A 101 2.15 -0.16 6.94
CA ASP A 101 2.55 -1.55 6.84
C ASP A 101 4.06 -1.73 6.97
N LEU A 102 4.80 -0.74 6.48
CA LEU A 102 6.25 -0.69 6.49
C LEU A 102 6.63 0.78 6.41
N LEU A 103 7.59 1.19 7.24
CA LEU A 103 8.23 2.48 7.13
C LEU A 103 9.60 2.31 6.46
N LEU A 104 9.77 2.95 5.31
CA LEU A 104 11.07 3.06 4.64
C LEU A 104 11.83 4.26 5.19
N ILE A 105 13.12 4.09 5.48
CA ILE A 105 13.98 5.16 5.99
C ILE A 105 15.09 5.42 4.97
N GLU A 106 15.10 6.61 4.37
CA GLU A 106 16.23 7.10 3.57
C GLU A 106 17.15 7.96 4.46
N GLY A 107 18.31 7.43 4.86
CA GLY A 107 19.26 8.12 5.73
C GLY A 107 19.47 7.44 7.08
N PHE A 108 19.79 8.22 8.13
CA PHE A 108 20.08 7.68 9.48
C PHE A 108 21.13 6.56 9.51
N LYS A 109 22.21 6.69 8.72
CA LYS A 109 23.22 5.63 8.53
C LYS A 109 23.87 5.09 9.83
N HIS A 110 23.89 5.88 10.90
CA HIS A 110 24.50 5.53 12.19
C HIS A 110 23.52 5.03 13.24
N ARG A 111 22.23 4.88 12.90
CA ARG A 111 21.20 4.40 13.83
C ARG A 111 20.96 2.91 13.62
N HIS A 112 20.52 2.24 14.69
CA HIS A 112 20.34 0.79 14.71
C HIS A 112 18.94 0.37 14.30
N PHE A 113 18.83 -0.26 13.13
CA PHE A 113 17.63 -0.89 12.56
C PHE A 113 17.99 -1.58 11.25
N PRO A 114 17.24 -2.59 10.78
CA PRO A 114 17.55 -3.28 9.52
C PRO A 114 17.71 -2.33 8.33
N LYS A 115 18.82 -2.47 7.58
CA LYS A 115 19.20 -1.58 6.48
C LYS A 115 19.60 -2.37 5.23
N VAL A 116 19.19 -1.88 4.07
CA VAL A 116 19.73 -2.28 2.77
C VAL A 116 20.80 -1.25 2.40
N GLU A 117 22.03 -1.73 2.17
CA GLU A 117 23.13 -0.87 1.77
C GLU A 117 23.27 -0.85 0.24
N LEU A 118 23.32 0.36 -0.33
CA LEU A 118 23.59 0.58 -1.74
C LEU A 118 25.06 0.96 -1.93
N HIS A 119 25.72 0.33 -2.89
CA HIS A 119 27.11 0.60 -3.23
C HIS A 119 27.31 0.69 -4.75
N ARG A 120 27.94 1.78 -5.19
CA ARG A 120 28.41 1.94 -6.56
C ARG A 120 29.91 2.07 -6.56
N ALA A 121 30.60 1.21 -7.31
CA ALA A 121 32.06 1.24 -7.41
C ALA A 121 32.58 2.62 -7.85
N ALA A 122 31.86 3.29 -8.76
CA ALA A 122 32.20 4.63 -9.25
C ALA A 122 32.24 5.71 -8.16
N ILE A 123 31.59 5.51 -7.01
CA ILE A 123 31.62 6.45 -5.88
C ILE A 123 32.95 6.38 -5.13
N GLY A 124 33.69 5.26 -5.24
CA GLY A 124 35.01 5.11 -4.63
C GLY A 124 35.01 5.16 -3.11
N ARG A 125 33.87 4.87 -2.47
CA ARG A 125 33.71 4.86 -1.01
C ARG A 125 33.44 3.42 -0.53
N PRO A 126 34.03 3.00 0.60
CA PRO A 126 33.85 1.65 1.11
C PRO A 126 32.41 1.41 1.56
N LEU A 127 32.02 0.14 1.60
CA LEU A 127 30.79 -0.30 2.26
C LEU A 127 30.87 -0.04 3.78
N LEU A 128 29.70 0.12 4.40
CA LEU A 128 29.51 0.07 5.85
C LEU A 128 29.51 -1.39 6.33
N PHE A 129 29.01 -2.31 5.51
CA PHE A 129 29.23 -3.75 5.70
C PHE A 129 30.73 -4.08 5.56
N PRO A 130 31.32 -4.93 6.43
CA PRO A 130 30.66 -5.73 7.47
C PRO A 130 30.58 -5.07 8.87
N ASP A 131 31.07 -3.85 9.03
CA ASP A 131 31.19 -3.19 10.34
C ASP A 131 29.82 -2.76 10.93
N ASP A 132 28.81 -2.57 10.07
CA ASP A 132 27.42 -2.34 10.48
C ASP A 132 26.63 -3.66 10.47
N PRO A 133 26.31 -4.25 11.64
CA PRO A 133 25.63 -5.53 11.73
C PRO A 133 24.15 -5.46 11.36
N ASP A 134 23.60 -4.25 11.24
CA ASP A 134 22.20 -4.05 10.87
C ASP A 134 21.99 -4.10 9.35
N ILE A 135 23.05 -4.22 8.55
CA ILE A 135 22.94 -4.42 7.10
C ILE A 135 22.41 -5.83 6.82
N VAL A 136 21.26 -5.90 6.16
CA VAL A 136 20.56 -7.17 5.88
C VAL A 136 20.57 -7.58 4.41
N ALA A 137 20.98 -6.68 3.51
CA ALA A 137 21.16 -6.94 2.09
C ALA A 137 22.02 -5.84 1.43
N LEU A 138 22.63 -6.18 0.29
CA LEU A 138 23.40 -5.25 -0.53
C LEU A 138 22.74 -5.05 -1.90
N VAL A 139 22.74 -3.80 -2.37
CA VAL A 139 22.42 -3.44 -3.76
C VAL A 139 23.69 -2.86 -4.37
N SER A 140 24.30 -3.54 -5.35
CA SER A 140 25.56 -3.08 -5.92
C SER A 140 25.75 -3.38 -7.40
N ASP A 141 26.61 -2.58 -8.04
CA ASP A 141 27.12 -2.77 -9.41
C ASP A 141 28.49 -3.48 -9.46
N ALA A 142 29.03 -3.86 -8.31
CA ALA A 142 30.28 -4.60 -8.17
C ALA A 142 30.07 -5.88 -7.38
N PRO A 143 30.91 -6.91 -7.54
CA PRO A 143 30.86 -8.10 -6.71
C PRO A 143 31.33 -7.81 -5.28
N GLN A 144 30.60 -8.31 -4.27
CA GLN A 144 31.01 -8.31 -2.86
C GLN A 144 31.08 -9.73 -2.30
N ALA A 145 32.16 -10.08 -1.60
CA ALA A 145 32.22 -11.31 -0.83
C ALA A 145 31.34 -11.17 0.43
N THR A 146 30.18 -11.84 0.46
CA THR A 146 29.25 -11.81 1.59
C THR A 146 28.28 -13.00 1.54
N THR A 147 27.70 -13.35 2.68
CA THR A 147 26.58 -14.29 2.81
C THR A 147 25.22 -13.59 2.78
N LEU A 148 25.20 -12.26 2.79
CA LEU A 148 23.96 -11.49 2.70
C LEU A 148 23.35 -11.58 1.29
N PRO A 149 22.02 -11.45 1.15
CA PRO A 149 21.37 -11.24 -0.14
C PRO A 149 21.99 -10.07 -0.90
N ARG A 150 22.22 -10.26 -2.20
CA ARG A 150 22.79 -9.27 -3.11
C ARG A 150 21.86 -9.07 -4.29
N PHE A 151 21.71 -7.81 -4.70
CA PHE A 151 20.89 -7.40 -5.81
C PHE A 151 21.64 -6.40 -6.69
N GLY A 152 21.35 -6.39 -7.98
CA GLY A 152 21.65 -5.27 -8.86
C GLY A 152 20.65 -4.12 -8.66
N PHE A 153 20.99 -2.93 -9.15
CA PHE A 153 20.10 -1.76 -9.08
C PHE A 153 18.81 -1.91 -9.88
N ASP A 154 18.77 -2.86 -10.82
CA ASP A 154 17.62 -3.13 -11.68
C ASP A 154 16.80 -4.36 -11.23
N ASP A 155 17.24 -5.08 -10.20
CA ASP A 155 16.57 -6.27 -9.65
C ASP A 155 15.38 -5.90 -8.75
N LEU A 156 14.56 -4.95 -9.20
CA LEU A 156 13.53 -4.31 -8.38
C LEU A 156 12.46 -5.29 -7.88
N GLU A 157 12.11 -6.29 -8.68
CA GLU A 157 11.14 -7.32 -8.26
C GLU A 157 11.74 -8.22 -7.18
N ALA A 158 13.00 -8.65 -7.34
CA ALA A 158 13.68 -9.47 -6.33
C ALA A 158 13.89 -8.69 -5.02
N ILE A 159 14.21 -7.40 -5.10
CA ILE A 159 14.28 -6.52 -3.92
C ILE A 159 12.90 -6.42 -3.26
N ALA A 160 11.84 -6.21 -4.03
CA ALA A 160 10.48 -6.13 -3.49
C ALA A 160 10.05 -7.44 -2.81
N ASP A 161 10.35 -8.59 -3.43
CA ASP A 161 10.04 -9.92 -2.88
C ASP A 161 10.83 -10.17 -1.59
N PHE A 162 12.11 -9.79 -1.56
CA PHE A 162 12.94 -9.84 -0.35
C PHE A 162 12.34 -9.02 0.79
N ILE A 163 11.87 -7.80 0.50
CA ILE A 163 11.23 -6.94 1.51
C ILE A 163 9.94 -7.59 2.03
N CYS A 164 9.07 -8.04 1.13
CA CYS A 164 7.80 -8.68 1.49
C CYS A 164 8.00 -9.95 2.33
N ALA A 165 8.99 -10.78 2.00
CA ALA A 165 9.31 -12.00 2.74
C ALA A 165 9.80 -11.74 4.19
N ARG A 166 10.26 -10.51 4.49
CA ARG A 166 10.71 -10.11 5.84
C ARG A 166 9.61 -9.50 6.69
N LEU A 167 8.47 -9.16 6.10
CA LEU A 167 7.35 -8.61 6.86
C LEU A 167 6.62 -9.74 7.59
N PRO A 168 6.09 -9.48 8.80
CA PRO A 168 5.28 -10.46 9.51
C PRO A 168 4.08 -10.88 8.64
N SER A 169 3.74 -12.17 8.69
CA SER A 169 2.57 -12.73 8.01
C SER A 169 1.33 -11.91 8.32
N ARG A 170 0.61 -11.53 7.28
CA ARG A 170 -0.60 -10.72 7.41
C ARG A 170 -1.83 -11.54 7.16
N GLU A 171 -2.86 -11.27 7.94
CA GLU A 171 -4.20 -11.52 7.43
C GLU A 171 -4.38 -10.68 6.15
N PRO A 172 -4.79 -11.29 5.03
CA PRO A 172 -5.14 -10.53 3.85
C PRO A 172 -6.23 -9.54 4.26
N ARG A 173 -5.92 -8.24 4.18
CA ARG A 173 -6.96 -7.22 4.36
C ARG A 173 -8.04 -7.53 3.34
N GLN A 174 -9.29 -7.55 3.80
CA GLN A 174 -10.46 -7.76 2.95
C GLN A 174 -10.26 -7.00 1.65
N ALA A 175 -10.12 -7.75 0.56
CA ALA A 175 -10.14 -7.17 -0.77
C ALA A 175 -11.39 -6.28 -0.85
N PRO A 176 -11.36 -5.15 -1.59
CA PRO A 176 -12.58 -4.40 -1.86
C PRO A 176 -13.65 -5.41 -2.32
N PRO A 177 -14.89 -5.31 -1.80
CA PRO A 177 -15.91 -6.29 -2.12
C PRO A 177 -16.00 -6.42 -3.65
N PRO A 178 -16.19 -7.64 -4.18
CA PRO A 178 -16.24 -7.85 -5.62
C PRO A 178 -17.25 -6.90 -6.26
N LEU A 179 -16.91 -6.36 -7.44
CA LEU A 179 -17.78 -5.47 -8.20
C LEU A 179 -19.17 -6.08 -8.29
N ARG A 180 -20.18 -5.33 -7.85
CA ARG A 180 -21.59 -5.73 -7.93
C ARG A 180 -22.24 -4.98 -9.08
N LEU A 181 -22.95 -5.70 -9.94
CA LEU A 181 -23.71 -5.11 -11.04
C LEU A 181 -25.18 -5.02 -10.63
N CYS A 182 -25.88 -3.99 -11.11
CA CYS A 182 -27.33 -3.88 -10.94
C CYS A 182 -28.00 -4.42 -12.20
N ALA A 183 -28.86 -5.43 -12.06
CA ALA A 183 -29.60 -6.05 -13.15
C ALA A 183 -31.11 -6.05 -12.85
N ARG A 184 -31.93 -6.15 -13.90
CA ARG A 184 -33.39 -6.29 -13.77
C ARG A 184 -33.79 -7.76 -13.80
N LEU A 185 -34.64 -8.19 -12.86
CA LEU A 185 -35.17 -9.55 -12.84
C LEU A 185 -36.09 -9.80 -14.04
N LEU A 186 -35.86 -10.89 -14.78
CA LEU A 186 -36.74 -11.33 -15.86
C LEU A 186 -37.84 -12.29 -15.39
N ALA A 187 -37.62 -12.99 -14.29
CA ALA A 187 -38.57 -13.92 -13.71
C ALA A 187 -38.64 -13.74 -12.20
N ALA A 188 -39.76 -14.16 -11.61
CA ALA A 188 -39.95 -14.09 -10.17
C ALA A 188 -38.93 -14.99 -9.48
N VAL A 189 -38.37 -14.52 -8.37
CA VAL A 189 -37.44 -15.29 -7.54
C VAL A 189 -38.09 -15.56 -6.20
N ALA A 190 -38.25 -16.84 -5.86
CA ALA A 190 -38.70 -17.25 -4.54
C ALA A 190 -37.48 -17.53 -3.63
N ASN A 191 -37.55 -17.07 -2.39
CA ASN A 191 -36.55 -17.34 -1.36
C ASN A 191 -37.18 -17.89 -0.06
N PRO A 192 -37.86 -19.04 -0.12
CA PRO A 192 -38.48 -19.64 1.06
C PRO A 192 -37.44 -20.14 2.09
N ALA A 193 -36.20 -20.38 1.66
CA ALA A 193 -35.12 -20.91 2.50
C ALA A 193 -34.25 -19.83 3.18
N GLY A 194 -34.56 -18.54 3.01
CA GLY A 194 -33.80 -17.45 3.63
C GLY A 194 -32.36 -17.35 3.14
N GLN A 195 -32.06 -17.82 1.92
CA GLN A 195 -30.74 -17.72 1.33
C GLN A 195 -30.38 -16.25 1.08
N THR A 196 -29.10 -15.92 1.17
CA THR A 196 -28.60 -14.56 0.89
C THR A 196 -28.25 -14.37 -0.59
N SER A 197 -28.17 -15.45 -1.37
CA SER A 197 -27.97 -15.40 -2.82
C SER A 197 -28.39 -16.69 -3.53
N LEU A 198 -28.80 -16.57 -4.79
CA LEU A 198 -29.20 -17.68 -5.67
C LEU A 198 -28.39 -17.68 -6.97
N PRO A 199 -28.16 -18.85 -7.60
CA PRO A 199 -27.56 -18.91 -8.93
C PRO A 199 -28.45 -18.20 -9.97
N GLY A 200 -27.83 -17.47 -10.88
CA GLY A 200 -28.54 -16.77 -11.95
C GLY A 200 -27.78 -16.75 -13.27
N VAL A 201 -28.51 -16.48 -14.33
CA VAL A 201 -27.99 -16.21 -15.67
C VAL A 201 -28.15 -14.72 -15.95
N LEU A 202 -27.02 -14.03 -15.96
CA LEU A 202 -26.87 -12.63 -16.36
C LEU A 202 -26.76 -12.56 -17.88
N SER A 203 -27.50 -11.62 -18.46
CA SER A 203 -27.51 -11.30 -19.89
C SER A 203 -27.65 -9.79 -20.06
N GLN A 204 -27.56 -9.32 -21.30
CA GLN A 204 -27.74 -7.93 -21.67
C GLN A 204 -28.70 -7.85 -22.85
N ASP A 205 -29.62 -6.89 -22.83
CA ASP A 205 -30.49 -6.63 -23.99
C ASP A 205 -29.83 -5.70 -25.02
N GLU A 206 -30.52 -5.48 -26.13
CA GLU A 206 -30.05 -4.63 -27.24
C GLU A 206 -29.81 -3.17 -26.84
N THR A 207 -30.42 -2.70 -25.74
CA THR A 207 -30.24 -1.33 -25.22
C THR A 207 -29.08 -1.22 -24.24
N GLY A 208 -28.46 -2.34 -23.88
CA GLY A 208 -27.37 -2.42 -22.92
C GLY A 208 -27.82 -2.62 -21.47
N LEU A 209 -29.11 -2.82 -21.20
CA LEU A 209 -29.61 -3.07 -19.86
C LEU A 209 -29.23 -4.49 -19.40
N LEU A 210 -28.68 -4.60 -18.20
CA LEU A 210 -28.37 -5.89 -17.59
C LEU A 210 -29.66 -6.56 -17.08
N LEU A 211 -29.84 -7.81 -17.48
CA LEU A 211 -30.99 -8.63 -17.18
C LEU A 211 -30.53 -9.91 -16.48
N VAL A 212 -31.25 -10.34 -15.46
CA VAL A 212 -30.92 -11.57 -14.75
C VAL A 212 -32.15 -12.41 -14.49
N ARG A 213 -31.98 -13.74 -14.55
CA ARG A 213 -32.99 -14.70 -14.15
C ARG A 213 -32.39 -15.78 -13.28
N PRO A 214 -33.17 -16.37 -12.35
CA PRO A 214 -32.73 -17.55 -11.61
C PRO A 214 -32.46 -18.72 -12.57
N VAL A 215 -31.56 -19.61 -12.16
CA VAL A 215 -31.40 -20.91 -12.83
C VAL A 215 -32.50 -21.83 -12.31
N ASP A 216 -33.38 -22.29 -13.20
CA ASP A 216 -34.29 -23.40 -12.92
C ASP A 216 -33.54 -24.73 -13.04
N GLU A 217 -33.91 -25.72 -12.22
CA GLU A 217 -33.30 -27.05 -12.25
C GLU A 217 -33.38 -27.68 -13.65
N GLY A 218 -32.27 -27.61 -14.41
CA GLY A 218 -32.00 -28.55 -15.50
C GLY A 218 -31.62 -28.04 -16.89
N ARG A 219 -31.36 -26.74 -17.17
CA ARG A 219 -31.00 -26.35 -18.56
C ARG A 219 -29.82 -25.39 -18.76
N GLU A 220 -29.36 -24.61 -17.78
CA GLU A 220 -28.28 -23.64 -17.99
C GLU A 220 -27.33 -23.52 -16.79
N SER A 221 -26.04 -23.33 -17.09
CA SER A 221 -25.00 -23.05 -16.09
C SER A 221 -25.08 -21.61 -15.60
N ALA A 222 -25.13 -21.41 -14.29
CA ALA A 222 -25.09 -20.08 -13.68
C ALA A 222 -23.79 -19.34 -14.07
N ASN A 223 -23.91 -18.09 -14.50
CA ASN A 223 -22.76 -17.20 -14.75
C ASN A 223 -22.72 -16.02 -13.77
N CYS A 224 -23.63 -15.98 -12.79
CA CYS A 224 -23.65 -15.00 -11.71
C CYS A 224 -24.39 -15.55 -10.48
N ARG A 225 -24.33 -14.78 -9.37
CA ARG A 225 -25.20 -14.96 -8.21
C ARG A 225 -26.10 -13.73 -8.04
N ILE A 226 -27.40 -13.94 -7.92
CA ILE A 226 -28.40 -12.93 -7.57
C ILE A 226 -28.34 -12.72 -6.06
N GLU A 227 -28.14 -11.49 -5.60
CA GLU A 227 -28.21 -11.15 -4.17
C GLU A 227 -29.64 -10.90 -3.74
N LEU A 228 -30.01 -11.45 -2.60
CA LEU A 228 -31.35 -11.32 -2.04
C LEU A 228 -31.31 -10.38 -0.84
N ALA A 229 -32.21 -9.40 -0.83
CA ALA A 229 -32.34 -8.49 0.30
C ALA A 229 -32.83 -9.26 1.55
N PRO A 230 -32.26 -9.00 2.74
CA PRO A 230 -32.72 -9.61 3.97
C PRO A 230 -34.22 -9.36 4.18
N GLY A 231 -34.96 -10.41 4.56
CA GLY A 231 -36.40 -10.31 4.88
C GLY A 231 -37.36 -10.36 3.69
N HIS A 232 -36.88 -10.44 2.45
CA HIS A 232 -37.74 -10.65 1.28
C HIS A 232 -37.89 -12.14 0.97
N THR A 233 -39.13 -12.63 0.99
CA THR A 233 -39.46 -14.03 0.67
C THR A 233 -39.66 -14.27 -0.82
N ALA A 234 -39.94 -13.22 -1.59
CA ALA A 234 -40.03 -13.26 -3.05
C ALA A 234 -39.71 -11.91 -3.68
N LEU A 235 -39.17 -11.91 -4.90
CA LEU A 235 -38.94 -10.72 -5.73
C LEU A 235 -39.69 -10.87 -7.07
N PRO A 236 -40.48 -9.87 -7.48
CA PRO A 236 -41.21 -9.93 -8.74
C PRO A 236 -40.30 -9.67 -9.96
N PRO A 237 -40.72 -10.09 -11.17
CA PRO A 237 -40.09 -9.64 -12.41
C PRO A 237 -40.08 -8.11 -12.49
N GLY A 238 -39.03 -7.55 -13.08
CA GLY A 238 -38.85 -6.11 -13.21
C GLY A 238 -38.12 -5.46 -12.04
N GLU A 239 -37.97 -6.14 -10.89
CA GLU A 239 -37.25 -5.60 -9.73
C GLU A 239 -35.75 -5.45 -10.04
N ARG A 240 -35.11 -4.42 -9.47
CA ARG A 240 -33.66 -4.22 -9.59
C ARG A 240 -32.95 -4.99 -8.49
N VAL A 241 -32.03 -5.85 -8.89
CA VAL A 241 -31.25 -6.69 -7.96
C VAL A 241 -29.76 -6.49 -8.18
N MET A 242 -28.98 -6.74 -7.12
CA MET A 242 -27.53 -6.80 -7.23
C MET A 242 -27.11 -8.20 -7.66
N VAL A 243 -26.14 -8.30 -8.57
CA VAL A 243 -25.54 -9.56 -8.99
C VAL A 243 -24.03 -9.53 -8.82
N ARG A 244 -23.46 -10.69 -8.50
CA ARG A 244 -22.01 -10.92 -8.44
C ARG A 244 -21.60 -11.91 -9.53
N LEU A 245 -20.54 -11.58 -10.27
CA LEU A 245 -19.90 -12.54 -11.18
C LEU A 245 -19.08 -13.56 -10.35
N PRO A 246 -18.98 -14.82 -10.80
CA PRO A 246 -18.08 -15.80 -10.18
C PRO A 246 -16.63 -15.29 -10.26
N ALA A 247 -15.84 -15.59 -9.22
CA ALA A 247 -14.41 -15.33 -9.26
C ALA A 247 -13.79 -16.22 -10.35
N GLU A 248 -12.90 -15.66 -11.18
CA GLU A 248 -12.18 -16.45 -12.19
C GLU A 248 -11.53 -17.68 -11.53
N GLY A 249 -11.94 -18.89 -11.95
CA GLY A 249 -11.37 -20.15 -11.46
C GLY A 249 -12.29 -21.10 -10.68
N SER A 250 -13.58 -20.76 -10.45
CA SER A 250 -14.56 -21.72 -9.91
C SER A 250 -15.37 -22.38 -11.05
N ALA A 251 -14.76 -23.33 -11.75
CA ALA A 251 -15.46 -24.27 -12.64
C ALA A 251 -15.51 -25.64 -11.97
#